data_AF-A0A2R6FNI5-F1
#
_entry.id   AF-A0A2R6FNI5-F1
#
_cell.length_a   1.000
_cell.length_b   1.000
_cell.length_c   1.000
_cell.angle_alpha   90.00
_cell.angle_beta   90.00
_cell.angle_gamma   90.00
#
_symmetry.space_group_name_H-M   'P 1'
#
loop_
_entity.id
_entity.type
_entity.pdbx_description
1 polymer ?
#
loop_
_entity_poly.entity_id
_entity_poly.type
_entity_poly.pdbx_seq_one_letter_code
_entity_poly.pdbx_strand_id
1 'polypeptide(L)'
;MLHRRGERPNPLSLWVAALLFAVSENLWALYTPVGASEYALFRAVGLSAVLLFAALVVSAVAASDRPLVSDLPRLRAEGLPSRRRAARLGVTVLLAGLALSAVPFGFASVSGEVPEDAETVEVRDYTVTYVEGVPNQYVPGVEFSFEAFGRSVELDTRETSNVLSSGVVVFSERRGIWIEAVPKGRLAFLGNAEMWVGGIGWRERVLAARQGWSLQGNGTAYKVYLRRDGERRRLAYRTDRVTAAPTVAGRNVSIRPTAEGFGLRVDRGNRTLGRAPIPDPYNETRVGGLTLNRTDRTLYAVRNDTRVQVAQREVPRAQRD
;
A
#
# COMPACT_ATOMS: atom_id res chain seq x y z
N MET A 1 -51.90 14.79 8.60
CA MET A 1 -52.81 14.42 9.70
C MET A 1 -52.53 13.00 10.21
N LEU A 2 -51.34 12.76 10.81
CA LEU A 2 -50.97 11.46 11.42
C LEU A 2 -50.59 11.56 12.91
N HIS A 3 -50.59 12.77 13.48
CA HIS A 3 -50.23 13.00 14.88
C HIS A 3 -51.40 12.79 15.87
N ARG A 4 -52.61 12.53 15.37
CA ARG A 4 -53.85 12.48 16.19
C ARG A 4 -54.34 11.08 16.55
N ARG A 5 -53.68 10.00 16.11
CA ARG A 5 -54.17 8.62 16.34
C ARG A 5 -53.43 7.80 17.38
N GLY A 6 -52.38 8.30 18.03
CA GLY A 6 -51.72 7.57 19.12
C GLY A 6 -51.07 6.23 18.74
N GLU A 7 -51.20 5.78 17.48
CA GLU A 7 -50.54 4.61 16.93
C GLU A 7 -49.09 4.97 16.65
N ARG A 8 -48.22 4.65 17.61
CA ARG A 8 -46.77 4.62 17.36
C ARG A 8 -46.51 3.46 16.39
N PRO A 9 -45.74 3.67 15.30
CA PRO A 9 -45.35 2.58 14.42
C PRO A 9 -44.71 1.46 15.23
N ASN A 10 -45.03 0.20 14.90
CA ASN A 10 -44.48 -0.94 15.62
C ASN A 10 -42.93 -0.85 15.62
N PRO A 11 -42.29 -0.71 16.80
CA PRO A 11 -40.84 -0.54 16.90
C PRO A 11 -40.06 -1.66 16.20
N LEU A 12 -40.63 -2.86 16.19
CA LEU A 12 -40.05 -4.05 15.57
C LEU A 12 -40.02 -3.94 14.04
N SER A 13 -41.08 -3.40 13.43
CA SER A 13 -41.14 -3.18 11.98
C SER A 13 -40.15 -2.11 11.53
N LEU A 14 -39.98 -1.04 12.32
CA LEU A 14 -38.99 0.00 12.03
C LEU A 14 -37.55 -0.54 12.17
N TRP A 15 -37.29 -1.39 13.16
CA TRP A 15 -36.00 -2.06 13.33
C TRP A 15 -35.64 -2.92 12.11
N VAL A 16 -36.57 -3.79 11.71
CA VAL A 16 -36.38 -4.70 10.57
C VAL A 16 -36.19 -3.91 9.27
N ALA A 17 -36.98 -2.86 9.03
CA ALA A 17 -36.84 -2.03 7.85
C ALA A 17 -35.48 -1.33 7.78
N ALA A 18 -35.00 -0.77 8.89
CA ALA A 18 -33.69 -0.13 8.96
C ALA A 18 -32.53 -1.13 8.75
N LEU A 19 -32.66 -2.33 9.31
CA LEU A 19 -31.65 -3.39 9.18
C LEU A 19 -31.60 -3.91 7.75
N LEU A 20 -32.75 -4.15 7.12
CA LEU A 20 -32.83 -4.55 5.71
C LEU A 20 -32.26 -3.50 4.78
N PHE A 21 -32.54 -2.21 5.02
CA PHE A 21 -31.98 -1.10 4.25
C PHE A 21 -30.44 -1.02 4.39
N ALA A 22 -29.92 -1.14 5.61
CA ALA A 22 -28.47 -1.10 5.83
C ALA A 22 -27.74 -2.29 5.20
N VAL A 23 -28.38 -3.47 5.20
CA VAL A 23 -27.85 -4.67 4.53
C VAL A 23 -27.93 -4.52 3.00
N SER A 24 -29.04 -3.98 2.46
CA SER A 24 -29.21 -3.80 1.00
C SER A 24 -28.24 -2.78 0.42
N GLU A 25 -27.94 -1.70 1.15
CA GLU A 25 -26.97 -0.67 0.75
C GLU A 25 -25.51 -1.03 1.08
N ASN A 26 -25.24 -2.26 1.55
CA ASN A 26 -23.91 -2.72 1.94
C ASN A 26 -23.20 -1.84 2.98
N LEU A 27 -23.95 -1.20 3.89
CA LEU A 27 -23.37 -0.34 4.95
C LEU A 27 -22.50 -1.11 5.96
N TRP A 28 -22.53 -2.45 5.92
CA TRP A 28 -21.67 -3.33 6.71
C TRP A 28 -20.27 -3.53 6.10
N ALA A 29 -20.04 -3.08 4.86
CA ALA A 29 -18.78 -3.28 4.16
C ALA A 29 -17.78 -2.16 4.48
N LEU A 30 -17.11 -2.27 5.62
CA LEU A 30 -16.00 -1.39 5.99
C LEU A 30 -14.70 -1.88 5.33
N TYR A 31 -14.19 -1.09 4.38
CA TYR A 31 -12.91 -1.32 3.73
C TYR A 31 -11.83 -0.47 4.38
N THR A 32 -10.74 -1.10 4.80
CA THR A 32 -9.55 -0.41 5.28
C THR A 32 -8.34 -0.85 4.47
N PRO A 33 -7.45 0.07 4.09
CA PRO A 33 -6.21 -0.29 3.42
C PRO A 33 -5.32 -1.11 4.38
N VAL A 34 -4.79 -2.23 3.89
CA VAL A 34 -3.82 -3.07 4.64
C VAL A 34 -2.48 -3.15 3.90
N GLY A 35 -2.50 -2.92 2.58
CA GLY A 35 -1.31 -2.79 1.75
C GLY A 35 -1.51 -1.75 0.66
N ALA A 36 -0.48 -1.47 -0.13
CA ALA A 36 -0.51 -0.43 -1.15
C ALA A 36 -1.56 -0.67 -2.26
N SER A 37 -1.90 -1.94 -2.50
CA SER A 37 -2.93 -2.40 -3.44
C SER A 37 -3.91 -3.40 -2.81
N GLU A 38 -3.92 -3.54 -1.48
CA GLU A 38 -4.71 -4.53 -0.74
C GLU A 38 -5.64 -3.88 0.29
N TYR A 39 -6.89 -4.33 0.31
CA TYR A 39 -7.93 -3.86 1.23
C TYR A 39 -8.45 -5.02 2.09
N ALA A 40 -8.51 -4.82 3.40
CA ALA A 40 -9.25 -5.73 4.27
C ALA A 40 -10.70 -5.27 4.39
N LEU A 41 -11.59 -6.25 4.38
CA LEU A 41 -13.03 -6.05 4.53
C LEU A 41 -13.46 -6.53 5.92
N PHE A 42 -13.75 -5.59 6.82
CA PHE A 42 -14.14 -5.88 8.20
C PHE A 42 -15.65 -6.09 8.33
N ARG A 43 -16.11 -7.26 7.84
CA ARG A 43 -17.54 -7.62 7.81
C ARG A 43 -18.20 -7.63 9.20
N ALA A 44 -17.51 -8.19 10.19
CA ALA A 44 -18.03 -8.35 11.55
C ALA A 44 -18.14 -7.01 12.30
N VAL A 45 -17.17 -6.11 12.08
CA VAL A 45 -17.17 -4.76 12.68
C VAL A 45 -18.30 -3.93 12.07
N GLY A 46 -18.45 -3.96 10.74
CA GLY A 46 -19.53 -3.23 10.06
C GLY A 46 -20.91 -3.75 10.44
N LEU A 47 -21.07 -5.08 10.54
CA LEU A 47 -22.33 -5.67 11.03
C LEU A 47 -22.63 -5.26 12.48
N SER A 48 -21.62 -5.22 13.35
CA SER A 48 -21.78 -4.79 14.74
C SER A 48 -22.21 -3.32 14.84
N ALA A 49 -21.64 -2.46 14.00
CA ALA A 49 -22.03 -1.05 13.92
C ALA A 49 -23.48 -0.89 13.42
N VAL A 50 -23.89 -1.64 12.39
CA VAL A 50 -25.28 -1.62 11.87
C VAL A 50 -26.27 -2.10 12.94
N LEU A 51 -25.92 -3.16 13.68
CA LEU A 51 -26.75 -3.67 14.78
C LEU A 51 -26.88 -2.64 15.91
N LEU A 52 -25.78 -1.98 16.28
CA LEU A 52 -25.79 -0.88 17.26
C LEU A 52 -26.67 0.28 16.79
N PHE A 53 -26.57 0.67 15.50
CA PHE A 53 -27.36 1.74 14.89
C PHE A 53 -28.85 1.43 14.95
N ALA A 54 -29.23 0.23 14.50
CA ALA A 54 -30.62 -0.20 14.52
C ALA A 54 -31.17 -0.24 15.96
N ALA A 55 -30.38 -0.73 16.92
CA ALA A 55 -30.76 -0.74 18.34
C ALA A 55 -30.95 0.68 18.90
N LEU A 56 -30.08 1.62 18.53
CA LEU A 56 -30.16 3.02 18.95
C LEU A 56 -31.36 3.75 18.35
N VAL A 57 -31.66 3.53 17.06
CA VAL A 57 -32.86 4.08 16.39
C VAL A 57 -34.13 3.56 17.05
N VAL A 58 -34.22 2.26 17.32
CA VAL A 58 -35.37 1.67 18.03
C VAL A 58 -35.50 2.25 19.43
N SER A 59 -34.39 2.37 20.16
CA SER A 59 -34.40 2.99 21.48
C SER A 59 -34.90 4.44 21.42
N ALA A 60 -34.50 5.22 20.40
CA ALA A 60 -34.94 6.60 20.22
C ALA A 60 -36.45 6.72 19.91
N VAL A 61 -36.99 5.80 19.10
CA VAL A 61 -38.41 5.80 18.71
C VAL A 61 -39.31 5.24 19.82
N ALA A 62 -38.88 4.15 20.46
CA ALA A 62 -39.64 3.43 21.48
C ALA A 62 -39.53 4.07 22.87
N ALA A 63 -38.48 4.85 23.15
CA ALA A 63 -38.34 5.54 24.43
C ALA A 63 -39.51 6.52 24.64
N SER A 64 -40.13 6.44 25.80
CA SER A 64 -40.99 7.50 26.34
C SER A 64 -40.13 8.46 27.17
N ASP A 65 -40.61 9.66 27.53
CA ASP A 65 -39.87 10.70 28.26
C ASP A 65 -39.45 10.34 29.70
N ARG A 66 -39.37 9.05 30.03
CA ARG A 66 -38.99 8.56 31.35
C ARG A 66 -37.46 8.58 31.51
N PRO A 67 -36.96 9.04 32.68
CA PRO A 67 -35.53 9.11 32.97
C PRO A 67 -34.87 7.71 33.00
N LEU A 68 -33.57 7.65 32.71
CA LEU A 68 -32.83 6.40 32.49
C LEU A 68 -32.61 5.56 33.76
N VAL A 69 -32.64 6.19 34.93
CA VAL A 69 -32.37 5.57 36.23
C VAL A 69 -33.42 6.04 37.21
N SER A 70 -34.31 5.14 37.64
CA SER A 70 -35.33 5.45 38.66
C SER A 70 -34.90 5.08 40.08
N ASP A 71 -33.87 4.25 40.26
CA ASP A 71 -33.60 3.56 41.54
C ASP A 71 -32.29 3.92 42.26
N LEU A 72 -31.56 4.97 41.85
CA LEU A 72 -30.33 5.38 42.56
C LEU A 72 -30.43 6.86 43.00
N PRO A 73 -30.76 7.13 44.29
CA PRO A 73 -30.91 8.49 44.83
C PRO A 73 -29.64 9.34 44.75
N ARG A 74 -28.45 8.72 44.61
CA ARG A 74 -27.14 9.39 44.65
C ARG A 74 -26.69 10.01 43.32
N LEU A 75 -27.33 9.68 42.18
CA LEU A 75 -26.96 10.20 40.86
C LEU A 75 -27.92 11.30 40.35
N ARG A 76 -28.78 11.82 41.23
CA ARG A 76 -29.72 12.91 40.92
C ARG A 76 -29.05 14.30 40.78
N ALA A 77 -27.80 14.42 41.21
CA ALA A 77 -27.08 15.69 41.31
C ALA A 77 -26.45 16.17 39.99
N GLU A 78 -26.32 15.30 38.98
CA GLU A 78 -25.87 15.72 37.65
C GLU A 78 -26.93 15.34 36.62
N GLY A 79 -27.48 16.34 35.92
CA GLY A 79 -28.61 16.20 35.01
C GLY A 79 -28.38 15.21 33.87
N LEU A 80 -28.64 13.93 34.13
CA LEU A 80 -28.58 12.87 33.13
C LEU A 80 -29.62 13.13 32.04
N PRO A 81 -29.24 13.06 30.75
CA PRO A 81 -30.16 13.30 29.64
C PRO A 81 -31.30 12.26 29.63
N SER A 82 -32.51 12.67 29.23
CA SER A 82 -33.66 11.76 29.09
C SER A 82 -33.33 10.60 28.13
N ARG A 83 -33.98 9.43 28.29
CA ARG A 83 -33.75 8.25 27.41
C ARG A 83 -33.80 8.58 25.92
N ARG A 84 -34.72 9.45 25.50
CA ARG A 84 -34.81 9.95 24.13
C ARG A 84 -33.62 10.79 23.69
N ARG A 85 -33.06 11.61 24.58
CA ARG A 85 -31.91 12.46 24.28
C ARG A 85 -30.62 11.63 24.24
N ALA A 86 -30.47 10.65 25.13
CA ALA A 86 -29.37 9.69 25.10
C ALA A 86 -29.38 8.80 23.84
N ALA A 87 -30.55 8.30 23.44
CA ALA A 87 -30.67 7.49 22.22
C ALA A 87 -30.40 8.30 20.95
N ARG A 88 -30.92 9.54 20.85
CA ARG A 88 -30.60 10.45 19.74
C ARG A 88 -29.12 10.78 19.69
N LEU A 89 -28.51 11.07 20.84
CA LEU A 89 -27.07 11.32 20.95
C LEU A 89 -26.26 10.10 20.49
N GLY A 90 -26.66 8.89 20.87
CA GLY A 90 -26.01 7.66 20.41
C GLY A 90 -26.11 7.48 18.89
N VAL A 91 -27.30 7.71 18.30
CA VAL A 91 -27.47 7.69 16.83
C VAL A 91 -26.56 8.73 16.16
N THR A 92 -26.52 9.95 16.68
CA THR A 92 -25.66 11.02 16.15
C THR A 92 -24.19 10.67 16.26
N VAL A 93 -23.73 10.14 17.40
CA VAL A 93 -22.34 9.72 17.61
C VAL A 93 -21.95 8.59 16.66
N LEU A 94 -22.85 7.63 16.44
CA LEU A 94 -22.59 6.53 15.52
C LEU A 94 -22.56 6.98 14.06
N LEU A 95 -23.48 7.85 13.64
CA LEU A 95 -23.45 8.47 12.31
C LEU A 95 -22.21 9.33 12.12
N ALA A 96 -21.81 10.08 13.13
CA ALA A 96 -20.58 10.86 13.10
C ALA A 96 -19.35 9.95 12.99
N GLY A 97 -19.31 8.84 13.75
CA GLY A 97 -18.23 7.85 13.65
C GLY A 97 -18.14 7.19 12.27
N LEU A 98 -19.29 6.82 11.68
CA LEU A 98 -19.34 6.28 10.32
C LEU A 98 -18.94 7.32 9.27
N ALA A 99 -19.39 8.57 9.41
CA ALA A 99 -18.99 9.66 8.52
C ALA A 99 -17.49 9.93 8.60
N LEU A 100 -16.92 10.01 9.81
CA LEU A 100 -15.49 10.19 10.04
C LEU A 100 -14.65 9.05 9.47
N SER A 101 -15.14 7.81 9.46
CA SER A 101 -14.45 6.68 8.81
C SER A 101 -14.29 6.83 7.30
N ALA A 102 -15.14 7.64 6.64
CA ALA A 102 -15.08 7.87 5.19
C ALA A 102 -14.22 9.09 4.81
N VAL A 103 -13.92 9.98 5.78
CA VAL A 103 -13.19 11.23 5.57
C VAL A 103 -11.75 11.07 5.04
N PRO A 104 -10.92 10.08 5.48
CA PRO A 104 -9.52 10.04 5.05
C PRO A 104 -9.36 9.94 3.53
N PHE A 105 -10.31 9.31 2.84
CA PHE A 105 -10.24 9.09 1.39
C PHE A 105 -10.55 10.35 0.56
N GLY A 106 -11.20 11.36 1.13
CA GLY A 106 -11.60 12.57 0.41
C GLY A 106 -10.51 13.65 0.29
N PHE A 107 -9.43 13.54 1.07
CA PHE A 107 -8.38 14.56 1.20
C PHE A 107 -7.00 14.12 0.67
N ALA A 108 -6.93 13.01 -0.07
CA ALA A 108 -5.68 12.54 -0.64
C ALA A 108 -5.06 13.60 -1.58
N SER A 109 -3.95 14.21 -1.16
CA SER A 109 -3.16 15.10 -2.01
C SER A 109 -1.99 14.31 -2.61
N VAL A 110 -2.01 14.16 -3.93
CA VAL A 110 -0.91 13.56 -4.68
C VAL A 110 0.06 14.68 -5.04
N SER A 111 1.24 14.68 -4.42
CA SER A 111 2.27 15.72 -4.63
C SER A 111 3.10 15.50 -5.90
N GLY A 112 3.01 14.30 -6.48
CA GLY A 112 3.77 13.91 -7.67
C GLY A 112 5.28 13.87 -7.49
N GLU A 113 5.74 13.96 -6.24
CA GLU A 113 7.15 13.95 -5.90
C GLU A 113 7.71 12.53 -6.04
N VAL A 114 8.68 12.38 -6.94
CA VAL A 114 9.37 11.14 -7.29
C VAL A 114 10.86 11.40 -7.12
N PRO A 115 11.69 10.41 -6.72
CA PRO A 115 13.14 10.59 -6.64
C PRO A 115 13.71 11.25 -7.91
N GLU A 116 14.62 12.23 -7.74
CA GLU A 116 15.17 13.03 -8.86
C GLU A 116 15.84 12.18 -9.96
N ASP A 117 16.29 10.96 -9.63
CA ASP A 117 16.93 10.04 -10.56
C ASP A 117 15.99 9.00 -11.20
N ALA A 118 14.69 9.06 -10.89
CA ALA A 118 13.70 8.17 -11.47
C ALA A 118 13.19 8.72 -12.80
N GLU A 119 13.49 8.04 -13.91
CA GLU A 119 12.87 8.41 -15.19
C GLU A 119 11.39 8.05 -15.18
N THR A 120 10.57 9.03 -15.58
CA THR A 120 9.12 8.88 -15.69
C THR A 120 8.69 8.62 -17.13
N VAL A 121 7.54 7.97 -17.27
CA VAL A 121 6.80 7.87 -18.54
C VAL A 121 5.51 8.64 -18.37
N GLU A 122 5.37 9.74 -19.12
CA GLU A 122 4.17 10.56 -19.12
C GLU A 122 3.18 10.04 -20.17
N VAL A 123 1.94 9.86 -19.75
CA VAL A 123 0.81 9.48 -20.59
C VAL A 123 -0.29 10.51 -20.37
N ARG A 124 -0.24 11.59 -21.16
CA ARG A 124 -1.13 12.75 -21.02
C ARG A 124 -1.00 13.38 -19.63
N ASP A 125 -2.04 13.26 -18.79
CA ASP A 125 -2.09 13.79 -17.43
C ASP A 125 -1.76 12.74 -16.36
N TYR A 126 -1.34 11.55 -16.78
CA TYR A 126 -0.85 10.49 -15.90
C TYR A 126 0.67 10.37 -16.00
N THR A 127 1.31 10.19 -14.86
CA THR A 127 2.73 9.91 -14.74
C THR A 127 2.90 8.48 -14.26
N VAL A 128 3.75 7.75 -14.95
CA VAL A 128 4.10 6.37 -14.61
C VAL A 128 5.55 6.32 -14.17
N THR A 129 5.80 5.73 -13.00
CA THR A 129 7.17 5.54 -12.48
C THR A 129 7.27 4.26 -11.65
N TYR A 130 8.48 3.89 -11.23
CA TYR A 130 8.71 2.85 -10.22
C TYR A 130 9.15 3.50 -8.91
N VAL A 131 8.58 3.06 -7.80
CA VAL A 131 8.95 3.53 -6.46
C VAL A 131 9.34 2.36 -5.56
N GLU A 132 10.22 2.63 -4.59
CA GLU A 132 10.67 1.66 -3.59
C GLU A 132 10.50 2.26 -2.19
N GLY A 133 9.60 1.69 -1.39
CA GLY A 133 9.40 2.11 0.00
C GLY A 133 8.83 3.52 0.17
N VAL A 134 8.04 4.01 -0.78
CA VAL A 134 7.44 5.36 -0.74
C VAL A 134 6.05 5.30 -0.11
N PRO A 135 5.70 6.20 0.83
CA PRO A 135 4.35 6.25 1.40
C PRO A 135 3.27 6.35 0.31
N ASN A 136 2.21 5.57 0.43
CA ASN A 136 1.10 5.63 -0.50
C ASN A 136 0.35 6.97 -0.36
N GLN A 137 0.34 7.79 -1.41
CA GLN A 137 -0.24 9.13 -1.36
C GLN A 137 -1.78 9.15 -1.42
N TYR A 138 -2.43 8.01 -1.70
CA TYR A 138 -3.90 7.91 -1.68
C TYR A 138 -4.46 7.60 -0.27
N VAL A 139 -3.61 7.22 0.69
CA VAL A 139 -4.00 6.98 2.08
C VAL A 139 -3.37 8.06 2.97
N PRO A 140 -3.92 9.30 2.99
CA PRO A 140 -3.38 10.34 3.85
C PRO A 140 -3.63 9.95 5.32
N GLY A 141 -2.59 10.08 6.14
CA GLY A 141 -2.73 10.03 7.59
C GLY A 141 -3.32 11.34 8.06
N VAL A 142 -4.50 11.29 8.69
CA VAL A 142 -5.17 12.49 9.18
C VAL A 142 -5.22 12.48 10.70
N GLU A 143 -4.87 13.61 11.30
CA GLU A 143 -5.07 13.89 12.72
C GLU A 143 -6.28 14.79 12.86
N PHE A 144 -7.24 14.36 13.68
CA PHE A 144 -8.38 15.17 14.05
C PHE A 144 -8.45 15.27 15.56
N SER A 145 -8.55 16.50 16.06
CA SER A 145 -8.94 16.78 17.43
C SER A 145 -10.27 17.53 17.41
N PHE A 146 -11.23 17.06 18.22
CA PHE A 146 -12.48 17.78 18.46
C PHE A 146 -12.92 17.63 19.91
N GLU A 147 -13.63 18.63 20.41
CA GLU A 147 -14.13 18.63 21.78
C GLU A 147 -15.52 17.99 21.81
N ALA A 148 -15.65 16.87 22.53
CA ALA A 148 -16.92 16.19 22.74
C ALA A 148 -17.12 15.88 24.23
N PHE A 149 -18.29 16.22 24.77
CA PHE A 149 -18.62 16.02 26.19
C PHE A 149 -17.64 16.70 27.17
N GLY A 150 -17.08 17.86 26.80
CA GLY A 150 -16.08 18.56 27.61
C GLY A 150 -14.74 17.82 27.72
N ARG A 151 -14.48 16.88 26.81
CA ARG A 151 -13.20 16.17 26.68
C ARG A 151 -12.68 16.37 25.26
N SER A 152 -11.38 16.60 25.14
CA SER A 152 -10.69 16.50 23.85
C SER A 152 -10.67 15.04 23.42
N VAL A 153 -11.19 14.76 22.24
CA VAL A 153 -11.08 13.47 21.57
C VAL A 153 -10.09 13.64 20.44
N GLU A 154 -8.96 12.95 20.55
CA GLU A 154 -7.90 12.92 19.55
C GLU A 154 -7.97 11.59 18.78
N LEU A 155 -8.10 11.66 17.46
CA LEU A 155 -7.94 10.51 16.57
C LEU A 155 -6.72 10.74 15.69
N ASP A 156 -5.68 9.94 15.90
CA ASP A 156 -4.51 9.89 15.03
C ASP A 156 -4.59 8.66 14.12
N THR A 157 -4.72 8.89 12.81
CA THR A 157 -4.68 7.83 11.79
C THR A 157 -3.35 7.76 11.03
N ARG A 158 -2.33 8.53 11.43
CA ARG A 158 -1.01 8.54 10.79
C ARG A 158 -0.32 7.19 10.83
N GLU A 159 -0.50 6.43 11.91
CA GLU A 159 0.06 5.08 11.99
C GLU A 159 -0.49 4.14 10.90
N THR A 160 -1.76 4.34 10.50
CA THR A 160 -2.40 3.56 9.41
C THR A 160 -1.95 4.05 8.02
N SER A 161 -1.41 5.26 7.91
CA SER A 161 -0.92 5.85 6.64
C SER A 161 0.50 5.46 6.24
N ASN A 162 1.23 4.75 7.10
CA ASN A 162 2.59 4.28 6.82
C ASN A 162 2.63 3.07 5.87
N VAL A 163 1.62 2.90 5.01
CA VAL A 163 1.60 1.87 3.98
C VAL A 163 2.59 2.25 2.89
N LEU A 164 3.76 1.61 2.92
CA LEU A 164 4.80 1.80 1.92
C LEU A 164 4.46 1.05 0.63
N SER A 165 4.51 1.75 -0.50
CA SER A 165 4.35 1.19 -1.83
C SER A 165 5.72 0.83 -2.41
N SER A 166 5.81 -0.32 -3.07
CA SER A 166 7.01 -0.77 -3.77
C SER A 166 6.61 -1.46 -5.05
N GLY A 167 6.73 -0.78 -6.18
CA GLY A 167 6.15 -1.24 -7.43
C GLY A 167 6.10 -0.15 -8.51
N VAL A 168 5.43 -0.48 -9.60
CA VAL A 168 5.12 0.47 -10.67
C VAL A 168 3.83 1.18 -10.32
N VAL A 169 3.87 2.50 -10.41
CA VAL A 169 2.84 3.38 -9.88
C VAL A 169 2.37 4.30 -10.99
N VAL A 170 1.07 4.57 -10.97
CA VAL A 170 0.41 5.47 -11.91
C VAL A 170 -0.28 6.52 -11.08
N PHE A 171 0.10 7.78 -11.29
CA PHE A 171 -0.48 8.89 -10.55
C PHE A 171 -0.82 10.06 -11.47
N SER A 172 -1.72 10.91 -11.00
CA SER A 172 -2.12 12.15 -11.67
C SER A 172 -2.43 13.20 -10.60
N GLU A 173 -1.57 14.21 -10.48
CA GLU A 173 -1.77 15.33 -9.56
C GLU A 173 -3.10 16.02 -9.83
N ARG A 174 -3.39 16.28 -11.10
CA ARG A 174 -4.62 16.96 -11.55
C ARG A 174 -5.90 16.22 -11.16
N ARG A 175 -5.84 14.88 -11.07
CA ARG A 175 -7.01 14.04 -10.74
C ARG A 175 -7.01 13.53 -9.31
N GLY A 176 -5.96 13.82 -8.52
CA GLY A 176 -5.80 13.26 -7.18
C GLY A 176 -5.74 11.73 -7.16
N ILE A 177 -5.19 11.10 -8.21
CA ILE A 177 -5.10 9.64 -8.33
C ILE A 177 -3.68 9.20 -8.05
N TRP A 178 -3.52 8.16 -7.23
CA TRP A 178 -2.28 7.41 -7.07
C TRP A 178 -2.66 5.94 -6.94
N ILE A 179 -2.15 5.07 -7.82
CA ILE A 179 -2.38 3.62 -7.76
C ILE A 179 -1.09 2.82 -8.01
N GLU A 180 -0.87 1.75 -7.24
CA GLU A 180 0.21 0.78 -7.45
C GLU A 180 -0.29 -0.21 -8.50
N ALA A 181 -0.03 0.10 -9.77
CA ALA A 181 -0.52 -0.70 -10.89
C ALA A 181 0.14 -2.08 -10.95
N VAL A 182 1.43 -2.18 -10.60
CA VAL A 182 2.17 -3.44 -10.59
C VAL A 182 3.03 -3.55 -9.33
N PRO A 183 2.67 -4.41 -8.37
CA PRO A 183 3.49 -4.64 -7.18
C PRO A 183 4.87 -5.21 -7.52
N LYS A 184 5.89 -4.83 -6.74
CA LYS A 184 7.28 -5.33 -6.89
C LYS A 184 7.36 -6.85 -6.91
N GLY A 185 6.61 -7.53 -6.05
CA GLY A 185 6.58 -8.99 -5.99
C GLY A 185 6.10 -9.62 -7.30
N ARG A 186 5.05 -9.05 -7.90
CA ARG A 186 4.53 -9.48 -9.21
C ARG A 186 5.54 -9.24 -10.31
N LEU A 187 6.18 -8.07 -10.33
CA LEU A 187 7.20 -7.75 -11.32
C LEU A 187 8.47 -8.61 -11.16
N ALA A 188 8.85 -8.97 -9.93
CA ALA A 188 9.95 -9.91 -9.66
C ALA A 188 9.61 -11.33 -10.12
N PHE A 189 8.35 -11.74 -10.00
CA PHE A 189 7.89 -13.06 -10.42
C PHE A 189 7.77 -13.21 -11.94
N LEU A 190 7.12 -12.24 -12.59
CA LEU A 190 6.85 -12.25 -14.05
C LEU A 190 8.00 -11.68 -14.89
N GLY A 191 8.86 -10.84 -14.30
CA GLY A 191 9.92 -10.10 -15.01
C GLY A 191 9.42 -8.98 -15.90
N ASN A 192 8.21 -9.08 -16.43
CA ASN A 192 7.54 -8.03 -17.15
C ASN A 192 6.07 -7.93 -16.71
N ALA A 193 5.48 -6.77 -16.92
CA ALA A 193 4.06 -6.55 -16.71
C ALA A 193 3.56 -5.49 -17.69
N GLU A 194 2.37 -5.71 -18.21
CA GLU A 194 1.65 -4.68 -18.98
C GLU A 194 0.63 -4.01 -18.09
N MET A 195 0.49 -2.71 -18.23
CA MET A 195 -0.57 -1.94 -17.59
C MET A 195 -1.21 -0.98 -18.59
N TRP A 196 -2.49 -0.73 -18.36
CA TRP A 196 -3.30 0.16 -19.17
C TRP A 196 -3.55 1.46 -18.40
N VAL A 197 -3.12 2.56 -18.97
CA VAL A 197 -3.34 3.92 -18.45
C VAL A 197 -4.36 4.60 -19.35
N GLY A 198 -5.41 5.17 -18.78
CA GLY A 198 -6.51 5.67 -19.61
C GLY A 198 -7.57 6.44 -18.85
N GLY A 199 -8.48 7.02 -19.64
CA GLY A 199 -9.68 7.69 -19.17
C GLY A 199 -10.85 7.34 -20.08
N ILE A 200 -11.97 8.06 -19.92
CA ILE A 200 -13.15 7.83 -20.75
C ILE A 200 -12.79 8.03 -22.24
N GLY A 201 -13.03 7.01 -23.07
CA GLY A 201 -12.80 7.05 -24.51
C GLY A 201 -11.37 6.81 -24.99
N TRP A 202 -10.40 6.54 -24.10
CA TRP A 202 -9.02 6.25 -24.51
C TRP A 202 -8.27 5.39 -23.50
N ARG A 203 -7.35 4.56 -24.00
CA ARG A 203 -6.43 3.78 -23.18
C ARG A 203 -5.10 3.66 -23.90
N GLU A 204 -4.05 3.56 -23.13
CA GLU A 204 -2.71 3.44 -23.64
C GLU A 204 -1.95 2.39 -22.84
N ARG A 205 -1.08 1.65 -23.52
CA ARG A 205 -0.33 0.57 -22.90
C ARG A 205 1.06 1.05 -22.49
N VAL A 206 1.41 0.75 -21.25
CA VAL A 206 2.76 0.92 -20.72
C VAL A 206 3.28 -0.42 -20.22
N LEU A 207 4.53 -0.72 -20.53
CA LEU A 207 5.20 -1.96 -20.20
C LEU A 207 6.26 -1.68 -19.14
N ALA A 208 6.25 -2.48 -18.08
CA ALA A 208 7.30 -2.52 -17.10
C ALA A 208 8.13 -3.79 -17.29
N ALA A 209 9.46 -3.66 -17.20
CA ALA A 209 10.37 -4.80 -17.28
C ALA A 209 11.44 -4.70 -16.20
N ARG A 210 11.58 -5.75 -15.39
CA ARG A 210 12.61 -5.90 -14.39
C ARG A 210 13.73 -6.80 -14.88
N GLN A 211 14.96 -6.38 -14.61
CA GLN A 211 16.15 -7.18 -14.84
C GLN A 211 17.00 -7.14 -13.59
N GLY A 212 17.52 -8.28 -13.14
CA GLY A 212 18.27 -8.33 -11.90
C GLY A 212 19.19 -9.52 -11.75
N TRP A 213 19.97 -9.46 -10.68
CA TRP A 213 20.84 -10.52 -10.19
C TRP A 213 20.52 -10.76 -8.72
N SER A 214 20.20 -12.01 -8.38
CA SER A 214 20.09 -12.47 -7.00
C SER A 214 21.49 -12.78 -6.47
N LEU A 215 21.94 -12.06 -5.45
CA LEU A 215 23.23 -12.31 -4.81
C LEU A 215 23.08 -13.37 -3.73
N GLN A 216 24.08 -14.24 -3.62
CA GLN A 216 24.06 -15.34 -2.67
C GLN A 216 23.97 -14.80 -1.24
N GLY A 217 22.84 -15.07 -0.56
CA GLY A 217 22.62 -14.76 0.85
C GLY A 217 22.37 -13.30 1.23
N ASN A 218 22.15 -12.36 0.30
CA ASN A 218 22.03 -10.93 0.67
C ASN A 218 21.08 -10.05 -0.18
N GLY A 219 20.18 -10.66 -0.97
CA GLY A 219 19.16 -9.93 -1.74
C GLY A 219 19.47 -9.79 -3.24
N THR A 220 18.80 -8.84 -3.90
CA THR A 220 18.86 -8.69 -5.38
C THR A 220 19.32 -7.28 -5.78
N ALA A 221 20.29 -7.22 -6.68
CA ALA A 221 20.57 -6.00 -7.44
C ALA A 221 19.74 -5.98 -8.74
N TYR A 222 18.88 -4.99 -8.94
CA TYR A 222 17.99 -4.96 -10.11
C TYR A 222 17.75 -3.55 -10.66
N LYS A 223 17.17 -3.51 -11.85
CA LYS A 223 16.67 -2.31 -12.53
C LYS A 223 15.26 -2.54 -13.02
N VAL A 224 14.51 -1.46 -13.11
CA VAL A 224 13.19 -1.44 -13.73
C VAL A 224 13.20 -0.47 -14.89
N TYR A 225 12.72 -0.95 -16.03
CA TYR A 225 12.52 -0.18 -17.23
C TYR A 225 11.02 0.02 -17.46
N LEU A 226 10.65 1.22 -17.91
CA LEU A 226 9.32 1.53 -18.37
C LEU A 226 9.35 1.82 -19.86
N ARG A 227 8.30 1.42 -20.57
CA ARG A 227 8.18 1.65 -22.00
C ARG A 227 6.73 1.90 -22.38
N ARG A 228 6.46 3.08 -22.92
CA ARG A 228 5.22 3.38 -23.62
C ARG A 228 5.18 2.66 -24.97
N ASP A 229 4.01 2.22 -25.41
CA ASP A 229 3.85 1.55 -26.70
C ASP A 229 4.43 2.40 -27.85
N GLY A 230 5.28 1.81 -28.69
CA GLY A 230 5.98 2.52 -29.78
C GLY A 230 7.18 3.39 -29.36
N GLU A 231 7.47 3.56 -28.07
CA GLU A 231 8.62 4.34 -27.60
C GLU A 231 9.83 3.49 -27.17
N ARG A 232 10.98 4.15 -26.97
CA ARG A 232 12.17 3.52 -26.38
C ARG A 232 11.94 3.27 -24.89
N ARG A 233 12.56 2.20 -24.38
CA ARG A 233 12.59 1.92 -22.94
C ARG A 233 13.34 3.03 -22.20
N ARG A 234 12.82 3.41 -21.03
CA ARG A 234 13.37 4.40 -20.08
C ARG A 234 13.73 3.70 -18.78
N LEU A 235 14.82 4.11 -18.13
CA LEU A 235 15.29 3.51 -16.88
C LEU A 235 14.59 4.17 -15.69
N ALA A 236 13.53 3.55 -15.20
CA ALA A 236 12.72 4.13 -14.13
C ALA A 236 13.35 3.96 -12.74
N TYR A 237 14.10 2.88 -12.52
CA TYR A 237 14.70 2.61 -11.21
C TYR A 237 15.93 1.71 -11.30
N ARG A 238 16.84 1.91 -10.34
CA ARG A 238 18.00 1.06 -10.10
C ARG A 238 18.22 0.91 -8.60
N THR A 239 18.50 -0.31 -8.16
CA THR A 239 18.92 -0.52 -6.78
C THR A 239 20.31 0.05 -6.53
N ASP A 240 20.61 0.25 -5.26
CA ASP A 240 21.98 0.37 -4.82
C ASP A 240 22.80 -0.91 -5.03
N ARG A 241 24.08 -0.80 -4.68
CA ARG A 241 25.02 -1.90 -4.72
C ARG A 241 24.65 -2.94 -3.67
N VAL A 242 24.51 -4.19 -4.10
CA VAL A 242 24.29 -5.33 -3.21
C VAL A 242 25.57 -6.16 -3.14
N THR A 243 25.91 -6.68 -1.96
CA THR A 243 27.14 -7.46 -1.73
C THR A 243 26.75 -8.90 -1.40
N ALA A 244 27.35 -9.87 -2.09
CA ALA A 244 27.13 -11.28 -1.78
C ALA A 244 27.63 -11.60 -0.36
N ALA A 245 26.90 -12.45 0.36
CA ALA A 245 27.28 -12.91 1.70
C ALA A 245 28.63 -13.68 1.71
N PRO A 246 28.92 -14.61 0.77
CA PRO A 246 30.20 -15.31 0.80
C PRO A 246 31.38 -14.39 0.53
N THR A 247 32.50 -14.70 1.18
CA THR A 247 33.80 -14.06 0.92
C THR A 247 34.77 -15.06 0.29
N VAL A 248 35.54 -14.62 -0.70
CA VAL A 248 36.51 -15.47 -1.40
C VAL A 248 37.92 -14.95 -1.15
N ALA A 249 38.67 -15.67 -0.32
CA ALA A 249 40.01 -15.30 0.13
C ALA A 249 40.10 -13.85 0.67
N GLY A 250 39.17 -13.52 1.57
CA GLY A 250 39.06 -12.20 2.20
C GLY A 250 38.64 -11.10 1.24
N ARG A 251 37.83 -11.41 0.22
CA ARG A 251 37.27 -10.44 -0.72
C ARG A 251 35.76 -10.60 -0.81
N ASN A 252 35.06 -9.48 -0.90
CA ASN A 252 33.63 -9.40 -1.08
C ASN A 252 33.33 -9.03 -2.53
N VAL A 253 32.38 -9.75 -3.14
CA VAL A 253 31.90 -9.46 -4.48
C VAL A 253 30.56 -8.75 -4.37
N SER A 254 30.44 -7.62 -5.05
CA SER A 254 29.21 -6.83 -5.08
C SER A 254 28.79 -6.53 -6.51
N ILE A 255 27.49 -6.45 -6.73
CA ILE A 255 26.87 -6.09 -8.01
C ILE A 255 26.15 -4.76 -7.84
N ARG A 256 26.38 -3.83 -8.77
CA ARG A 256 25.67 -2.56 -8.84
C ARG A 256 25.07 -2.39 -10.25
N PRO A 257 23.80 -2.01 -10.36
CA PRO A 257 23.24 -1.52 -11.61
C PRO A 257 24.00 -0.30 -12.17
N THR A 258 24.34 -0.29 -13.46
CA THR A 258 24.95 0.86 -14.17
C THR A 258 23.98 1.47 -15.19
N ALA A 259 24.38 2.40 -16.05
CA ALA A 259 23.52 2.80 -17.17
C ALA A 259 23.36 1.65 -18.18
N GLU A 260 24.49 1.06 -18.60
CA GLU A 260 24.57 0.05 -19.67
C GLU A 260 24.18 -1.37 -19.24
N GLY A 261 24.31 -1.71 -17.95
CA GLY A 261 24.11 -3.09 -17.50
C GLY A 261 24.33 -3.26 -16.01
N PHE A 262 25.15 -4.23 -15.64
CA PHE A 262 25.50 -4.49 -14.25
C PHE A 262 27.02 -4.52 -14.12
N GLY A 263 27.52 -3.82 -13.11
CA GLY A 263 28.94 -3.77 -12.77
C GLY A 263 29.26 -4.63 -11.56
N LEU A 264 30.40 -5.29 -11.61
CA LEU A 264 31.05 -5.98 -10.50
C LEU A 264 32.00 -5.03 -9.80
N ARG A 265 32.02 -5.12 -8.46
CA ARG A 265 33.02 -4.46 -7.62
C ARG A 265 33.54 -5.48 -6.60
N VAL A 266 34.85 -5.60 -6.55
CA VAL A 266 35.55 -6.47 -5.59
C VAL A 266 36.22 -5.60 -4.56
N ASP A 267 35.86 -5.81 -3.30
CA ASP A 267 36.41 -5.10 -2.15
C ASP A 267 37.12 -6.08 -1.21
N ARG A 268 38.03 -5.55 -0.38
CA ARG A 268 38.65 -6.25 0.74
C ARG A 268 38.67 -5.29 1.93
N GLY A 269 37.88 -5.59 2.96
CA GLY A 269 37.60 -4.62 4.02
C GLY A 269 37.09 -3.31 3.42
N ASN A 270 37.71 -2.19 3.78
CA ASN A 270 37.33 -0.86 3.28
C ASN A 270 37.99 -0.46 1.95
N ARG A 271 38.78 -1.34 1.32
CA ARG A 271 39.52 -1.03 0.09
C ARG A 271 38.88 -1.69 -1.12
N THR A 272 38.63 -0.89 -2.16
CA THR A 272 38.25 -1.41 -3.47
C THR A 272 39.46 -1.88 -4.25
N LEU A 273 39.42 -3.14 -4.67
CA LEU A 273 40.48 -3.77 -5.44
C LEU A 273 40.27 -3.66 -6.94
N GLY A 274 39.02 -3.52 -7.39
CA GLY A 274 38.73 -3.35 -8.81
C GLY A 274 37.24 -3.31 -9.14
N ARG A 275 36.96 -2.88 -10.37
CA ARG A 275 35.63 -2.84 -10.98
C ARG A 275 35.71 -3.43 -12.38
N ALA A 276 34.67 -4.14 -12.78
CA ALA A 276 34.56 -4.73 -14.13
C ALA A 276 33.08 -4.85 -14.52
N PRO A 277 32.72 -4.90 -15.80
CA PRO A 277 31.38 -5.33 -16.20
C PRO A 277 31.15 -6.79 -15.81
N ILE A 278 29.88 -7.19 -15.63
CA ILE A 278 29.55 -8.62 -15.55
C ILE A 278 29.90 -9.27 -16.91
N PRO A 279 30.63 -10.39 -16.94
CA PRO A 279 30.96 -11.06 -18.19
C PRO A 279 29.72 -11.62 -18.88
N ASP A 280 29.82 -11.80 -20.20
CA ASP A 280 28.81 -12.47 -20.99
C ASP A 280 28.60 -13.93 -20.55
N PRO A 281 27.46 -14.55 -20.87
CA PRO A 281 27.25 -15.97 -20.58
C PRO A 281 28.38 -16.83 -21.12
N TYR A 282 28.85 -17.79 -20.31
CA TYR A 282 29.97 -18.69 -20.64
C TYR A 282 31.32 -18.00 -20.81
N ASN A 283 31.46 -16.80 -20.26
CA ASN A 283 32.70 -16.04 -20.28
C ASN A 283 33.18 -15.69 -18.86
N GLU A 284 34.40 -15.20 -18.74
CA GLU A 284 35.02 -14.81 -17.48
C GLU A 284 35.71 -13.45 -17.54
N THR A 285 35.88 -12.83 -16.38
CA THR A 285 36.65 -11.59 -16.24
C THR A 285 37.49 -11.64 -14.97
N ARG A 286 38.68 -11.04 -15.01
CA ARG A 286 39.58 -10.97 -13.85
C ARG A 286 39.45 -9.59 -13.20
N VAL A 287 39.11 -9.55 -11.92
CA VAL A 287 38.96 -8.29 -11.18
C VAL A 287 39.32 -8.47 -9.71
N GLY A 288 40.12 -7.55 -9.17
CA GLY A 288 40.51 -7.54 -7.76
C GLY A 288 41.25 -8.80 -7.29
N GLY A 289 41.89 -9.55 -8.20
CA GLY A 289 42.57 -10.81 -7.90
C GLY A 289 41.63 -12.02 -7.76
N LEU A 290 40.40 -11.92 -8.26
CA LEU A 290 39.45 -13.01 -8.46
C LEU A 290 39.22 -13.22 -9.96
N THR A 291 38.95 -14.46 -10.36
CA THR A 291 38.37 -14.79 -11.68
C THR A 291 36.87 -14.95 -11.50
N LEU A 292 36.09 -14.08 -12.14
CA LEU A 292 34.63 -14.07 -12.08
C LEU A 292 34.15 -14.79 -13.33
N ASN A 293 33.73 -16.03 -13.17
CA ASN A 293 33.32 -16.91 -14.25
C ASN A 293 31.80 -17.02 -14.27
N ARG A 294 31.17 -16.70 -15.41
CA ARG A 294 29.73 -16.83 -15.58
C ARG A 294 29.42 -18.07 -16.40
N THR A 295 28.76 -19.03 -15.79
CA THR A 295 28.22 -20.21 -16.47
C THR A 295 26.72 -20.01 -16.66
N ASP A 296 26.29 -19.74 -17.89
CA ASP A 296 24.91 -19.35 -18.23
C ASP A 296 24.40 -18.15 -17.40
N ARG A 297 23.64 -18.44 -16.34
CA ARG A 297 23.02 -17.47 -15.44
C ARG A 297 23.71 -17.37 -14.09
N THR A 298 24.60 -18.30 -13.77
CA THR A 298 25.26 -18.35 -12.46
C THR A 298 26.63 -17.73 -12.55
N LEU A 299 26.92 -16.82 -11.63
CA LEU A 299 28.22 -16.16 -11.50
C LEU A 299 28.98 -16.78 -10.33
N TYR A 300 30.17 -17.28 -10.65
CA TYR A 300 31.11 -17.84 -9.69
C TYR A 300 32.30 -16.91 -9.52
N ALA A 301 32.75 -16.77 -8.27
CA ALA A 301 34.04 -16.20 -7.95
C ALA A 301 35.03 -17.34 -7.70
N VAL A 302 36.14 -17.32 -8.43
CA VAL A 302 37.18 -18.34 -8.41
C VAL A 302 38.50 -17.72 -8.00
N ARG A 303 39.20 -18.40 -7.09
CA ARG A 303 40.59 -18.10 -6.75
C ARG A 303 41.28 -19.38 -6.30
N ASN A 304 42.37 -19.74 -6.97
CA ASN A 304 43.03 -21.04 -6.79
C ASN A 304 41.98 -22.17 -6.92
N ASP A 305 41.97 -23.12 -5.99
CA ASP A 305 41.03 -24.24 -5.98
C ASP A 305 39.66 -23.92 -5.32
N THR A 306 39.44 -22.66 -4.93
CA THR A 306 38.17 -22.22 -4.35
C THR A 306 37.25 -21.66 -5.43
N ARG A 307 36.07 -22.26 -5.59
CA ARG A 307 34.98 -21.78 -6.47
C ARG A 307 33.71 -21.59 -5.64
N VAL A 308 33.18 -20.37 -5.62
CA VAL A 308 31.97 -20.04 -4.86
C VAL A 308 30.96 -19.31 -5.74
N GLN A 309 29.70 -19.73 -5.69
CA GLN A 309 28.62 -18.99 -6.32
C GLN A 309 28.38 -17.69 -5.57
N VAL A 310 28.43 -16.56 -6.29
CA VAL A 310 28.23 -15.23 -5.70
C VAL A 310 26.93 -14.59 -6.14
N ALA A 311 26.43 -14.93 -7.33
CA ALA A 311 25.15 -14.42 -7.82
C ALA A 311 24.53 -15.34 -8.88
N GLN A 312 23.25 -15.14 -9.13
CA GLN A 312 22.50 -15.77 -10.22
C GLN A 312 21.62 -14.72 -10.89
N ARG A 313 21.59 -14.69 -12.23
CA ARG A 313 20.72 -13.81 -12.99
C ARG A 313 19.26 -14.16 -12.70
N GLU A 314 18.45 -13.16 -12.37
CA GLU A 314 17.00 -13.36 -12.20
C GLU A 314 16.42 -13.84 -13.53
N VAL A 315 15.62 -14.92 -13.46
CA VAL A 315 14.76 -15.37 -14.54
C VAL A 315 13.36 -15.39 -13.99
N PRO A 316 12.40 -14.79 -14.69
CA PRO A 316 11.00 -14.84 -14.28
C PRO A 316 10.58 -16.27 -14.02
N ARG A 317 9.94 -16.52 -12.86
CA ARG A 317 9.48 -17.88 -12.53
C ARG A 317 8.45 -18.37 -13.54
N ALA A 318 7.65 -17.47 -14.13
CA ALA A 318 6.71 -17.79 -15.19
C ALA A 318 7.36 -18.27 -16.52
N GLN A 319 8.68 -18.18 -16.66
CA GLN A 319 9.44 -18.64 -17.85
C GLN A 319 10.35 -19.83 -17.53
N ARG A 320 10.21 -20.44 -16.33
CA ARG A 320 11.06 -21.58 -15.92
C ARG A 320 10.44 -22.96 -16.20
N ASP A 321 9.21 -22.99 -16.74
CA ASP A 321 8.47 -24.20 -17.08
C ASP A 321 8.23 -24.32 -18.59
#